data_AF-A0A7Y4TFL8-F1
#
_entry.id   AF-A0A7Y4TFL8-F1
#
_cell.length_a   1.000
_cell.length_b   1.000
_cell.length_c   1.000
_cell.angle_alpha   90.00
_cell.angle_beta   90.00
_cell.angle_gamma   90.00
#
_symmetry.space_group_name_H-M   'P 1'
#
loop_
_entity.id
_entity.type
_entity.pdbx_description
1 polymer ?
#
loop_
_entity_poly.entity_id
_entity_poly.type
_entity_poly.pdbx_seq_one_letter_code
_entity_poly.pdbx_strand_id
1 'polypeptide(L)'
;MKRVSCFAHLAPAAAAHHERLDGRGYHRGLSGRDIPSAARVLCAADICDALLASRPYREGLPVERVLDIMRRESGAALDPSCVEALTTVLRDGLHEAGASTPAAHLVDALQEDYAQAA
;
A
#
# COMPACT_ATOMS: atom_id res chain seq x y z
N MET A 1 -5.52 26.11 -6.38
CA MET A 1 -4.67 24.91 -6.55
C MET A 1 -4.49 24.62 -8.03
N LYS A 2 -3.27 24.29 -8.50
CA LYS A 2 -3.01 23.86 -9.88
C LYS A 2 -3.03 22.33 -9.95
N ARG A 3 -3.62 21.77 -11.01
CA ARG A 3 -3.57 20.33 -11.28
C ARG A 3 -2.23 19.97 -11.94
N VAL A 4 -1.61 18.89 -11.46
CA VAL A 4 -0.36 18.35 -12.02
C VAL A 4 -0.73 17.14 -12.88
N SER A 5 -0.69 17.30 -14.20
CA SER A 5 -1.26 16.32 -15.15
C SER A 5 -0.52 15.00 -15.23
N CYS A 6 0.80 14.98 -15.00
CA CYS A 6 1.60 13.75 -15.09
C CYS A 6 1.16 12.66 -14.08
N PHE A 7 0.54 13.04 -12.95
CA PHE A 7 0.03 12.09 -11.95
C PHE A 7 -1.46 11.76 -12.09
N ALA A 8 -2.13 12.22 -13.15
CA ALA A 8 -3.57 12.04 -13.31
C ALA A 8 -3.99 10.56 -13.26
N HIS A 9 -3.13 9.66 -13.73
CA HIS A 9 -3.38 8.21 -13.74
C HIS A 9 -3.36 7.57 -12.33
N LEU A 10 -2.70 8.19 -11.35
CA LEU A 10 -2.65 7.71 -9.96
C LEU A 10 -3.85 8.18 -9.13
N ALA A 11 -4.48 9.28 -9.54
CA ALA A 11 -5.55 9.92 -8.78
C ALA A 11 -6.71 8.97 -8.41
N PRO A 12 -7.20 8.08 -9.30
CA PRO A 12 -8.26 7.14 -8.92
C PRO A 12 -7.83 6.16 -7.82
N ALA A 13 -6.59 5.66 -7.88
CA ALA A 13 -6.07 4.73 -6.89
C ALA A 13 -5.89 5.42 -5.53
N ALA A 14 -5.25 6.59 -5.54
CA ALA A 14 -5.07 7.41 -4.34
C ALA A 14 -6.41 7.85 -3.71
N ALA A 15 -7.42 8.17 -4.52
CA ALA A 15 -8.72 8.59 -3.99
C ALA A 15 -9.54 7.44 -3.36
N ALA A 16 -9.27 6.19 -3.73
CA ALA A 16 -10.08 5.03 -3.37
C ALA A 16 -9.37 4.01 -2.45
N HIS A 17 -8.12 4.23 -2.05
CA HIS A 17 -7.37 3.25 -1.23
C HIS A 17 -7.92 3.05 0.20
N HIS A 18 -8.84 3.90 0.67
CA HIS A 18 -9.59 3.72 1.92
C HIS A 18 -10.99 3.12 1.72
N GLU A 19 -11.36 2.78 0.48
CA GLU A 19 -12.58 2.01 0.22
C GLU A 19 -12.37 0.57 0.68
N ARG A 20 -13.45 -0.09 1.10
CA ARG A 20 -13.45 -1.48 1.59
C ARG A 20 -14.24 -2.34 0.63
N LEU A 21 -13.84 -3.60 0.43
CA LEU A 21 -14.59 -4.51 -0.45
C LEU A 21 -16.08 -4.62 -0.09
N ASP A 22 -16.41 -4.55 1.20
CA ASP A 22 -17.76 -4.61 1.77
C ASP A 22 -18.55 -3.29 1.66
N GLY A 23 -17.99 -2.25 1.04
CA GLY A 23 -18.65 -0.95 0.88
C GLY A 23 -18.69 -0.08 2.13
N ARG A 24 -18.11 -0.52 3.26
CA ARG A 24 -18.08 0.26 4.52
C ARG A 24 -16.89 1.22 4.61
N GLY A 25 -16.14 1.36 3.51
CA GLY A 25 -15.01 2.28 3.40
C GLY A 25 -15.45 3.71 3.07
N TYR A 26 -14.48 4.57 2.80
CA TYR A 26 -14.71 5.97 2.47
C TYR A 26 -13.79 6.41 1.33
N HIS A 27 -14.10 7.47 0.58
CA HIS A 27 -15.12 8.51 0.83
C HIS A 27 -16.37 8.39 -0.04
N ARG A 28 -16.43 7.44 -0.96
CA ARG A 28 -17.52 7.27 -1.93
C ARG A 28 -18.37 6.03 -1.66
N GLY A 29 -17.92 5.12 -0.79
CA GLY A 29 -18.64 3.88 -0.47
C GLY A 29 -18.61 2.90 -1.64
N LEU A 30 -17.48 2.85 -2.36
CA LEU A 30 -17.27 1.88 -3.43
C LEU A 30 -17.12 0.49 -2.82
N SER A 31 -17.52 -0.55 -3.56
CA SER A 31 -17.46 -1.93 -3.11
C SER A 31 -16.95 -2.86 -4.21
N GLY A 32 -16.44 -4.03 -3.81
CA GLY A 32 -16.05 -5.09 -4.74
C GLY A 32 -15.20 -4.60 -5.93
N ARG A 33 -15.74 -4.78 -7.14
CA ARG A 33 -15.06 -4.48 -8.41
C ARG A 33 -15.10 -2.99 -8.79
N ASP A 34 -15.93 -2.19 -8.13
CA ASP A 34 -15.98 -0.75 -8.37
C ASP A 34 -14.75 -0.03 -7.81
N ILE A 35 -14.03 -0.70 -6.90
CA ILE A 35 -12.74 -0.24 -6.38
C ILE A 35 -11.64 -0.58 -7.42
N PRO A 36 -10.89 0.43 -7.91
CA PRO A 36 -9.77 0.19 -8.83
C PRO A 36 -8.82 -0.88 -8.29
N SER A 37 -8.31 -1.77 -9.16
CA SER A 37 -7.36 -2.82 -8.73
C SER A 37 -6.15 -2.24 -8.01
N ALA A 38 -5.60 -1.14 -8.51
CA ALA A 38 -4.50 -0.43 -7.86
C ALA A 38 -4.86 0.09 -6.45
N ALA A 39 -6.11 0.54 -6.23
CA ALA A 39 -6.56 0.96 -4.90
C ALA A 39 -6.67 -0.24 -3.93
N ARG A 40 -7.12 -1.41 -4.41
CA ARG A 40 -7.18 -2.64 -3.60
C ARG A 40 -5.79 -3.11 -3.17
N VAL A 41 -4.81 -3.03 -4.07
CA VAL A 41 -3.39 -3.30 -3.76
C VAL A 41 -2.85 -2.28 -2.74
N LEU A 42 -3.07 -0.98 -2.98
CA LEU A 42 -2.62 0.08 -2.06
C LEU A 42 -3.25 -0.06 -0.68
N CYS A 43 -4.54 -0.39 -0.57
CA CYS A 43 -5.23 -0.61 0.69
C CYS A 43 -4.57 -1.74 1.51
N ALA A 44 -4.28 -2.89 0.87
CA ALA A 44 -3.62 -4.01 1.52
C ALA A 44 -2.19 -3.65 1.96
N ALA A 45 -1.43 -2.96 1.11
CA ALA A 45 -0.07 -2.52 1.41
C ALA A 45 -0.04 -1.49 2.55
N ASP A 46 -0.91 -0.48 2.53
CA ASP A 46 -1.02 0.57 3.56
C ASP A 46 -1.38 -0.02 4.93
N ILE A 47 -2.35 -0.95 4.98
CA ILE A 47 -2.71 -1.64 6.22
C ILE A 47 -1.55 -2.50 6.73
N CYS A 48 -0.86 -3.22 5.86
CA CYS A 48 0.27 -4.05 6.26
C CYS A 48 1.42 -3.22 6.82
N ASP A 49 1.86 -2.20 6.08
CA ASP A 49 2.93 -1.29 6.51
C ASP A 49 2.56 -0.60 7.82
N ALA A 50 1.33 -0.09 7.94
CA ALA A 50 0.85 0.50 9.17
C ALA A 50 0.93 -0.48 10.34
N LEU A 51 0.57 -1.75 10.17
CA LEU A 51 0.61 -2.75 11.25
C LEU A 51 2.05 -3.16 11.62
N LEU A 52 2.95 -3.26 10.65
CA LEU A 52 4.35 -3.62 10.83
C LEU A 52 5.21 -2.48 11.39
N ALA A 53 4.86 -1.22 11.11
CA ALA A 53 5.67 -0.06 11.48
C ALA A 53 5.65 0.21 12.99
N SER A 54 6.84 0.32 13.60
CA SER A 54 7.00 0.92 14.92
C SER A 54 6.78 2.43 14.86
N ARG A 55 6.05 2.96 15.83
CA ARG A 55 5.72 4.39 15.97
C ARG A 55 6.03 4.83 17.41
N PRO A 56 6.19 6.14 17.70
CA PRO A 56 6.58 6.61 19.03
C PRO A 56 5.70 6.12 20.20
N TYR A 57 4.47 5.70 19.91
CA TYR A 57 3.47 5.25 20.89
C TYR A 57 3.15 3.74 20.80
N ARG A 58 3.70 2.98 19.84
CA ARG A 58 3.50 1.53 19.77
C ARG A 58 4.58 0.85 18.93
N GLU A 59 4.99 -0.33 19.35
CA GLU A 59 5.80 -1.19 18.51
C GLU A 59 4.98 -1.76 17.33
N GLY A 60 5.70 -2.05 16.25
CA GLY A 60 5.19 -2.82 15.13
C GLY A 60 4.77 -4.23 15.55
N LEU A 61 3.76 -4.77 14.88
CA LEU A 61 3.32 -6.14 15.13
C LEU A 61 4.26 -7.13 14.42
N PRO A 62 4.50 -8.33 14.99
CA PRO A 62 5.18 -9.41 14.27
C PRO A 62 4.44 -9.78 12.98
N VAL A 63 5.19 -10.17 11.93
CA VAL A 63 4.65 -10.53 10.61
C VAL A 63 3.48 -11.52 10.70
N GLU A 64 3.61 -12.58 11.48
CA GLU A 64 2.53 -13.57 11.63
C GLU A 64 1.25 -12.98 12.23
N ARG A 65 1.39 -12.01 13.15
CA ARG A 65 0.23 -11.33 13.72
C ARG A 65 -0.44 -10.40 12.71
N VAL A 66 0.35 -9.73 11.86
CA VAL A 66 -0.17 -8.91 10.75
C VAL A 66 -0.94 -9.79 9.77
N LEU A 67 -0.36 -10.91 9.35
CA LEU A 67 -1.00 -11.86 8.44
C LEU A 67 -2.30 -12.42 9.01
N ASP A 68 -2.36 -12.72 10.31
CA ASP A 68 -3.59 -13.15 10.98
C ASP A 68 -4.69 -12.09 10.92
N ILE A 69 -4.35 -10.82 11.14
CA ILE A 69 -5.31 -9.71 11.06
C ILE A 69 -5.81 -9.57 9.62
N MET A 70 -4.90 -9.55 8.65
CA MET A 70 -5.24 -9.37 7.23
C MET A 70 -6.10 -10.53 6.70
N ARG A 71 -5.81 -11.78 7.09
CA ARG A 71 -6.64 -12.94 6.73
C ARG A 71 -8.07 -12.82 7.26
N ARG A 72 -8.27 -12.26 8.45
CA ARG A 72 -9.61 -12.05 9.03
C ARG A 72 -10.42 -10.99 8.29
N GLU A 73 -9.74 -9.98 7.75
CA GLU A 73 -10.37 -8.90 6.96
C GLU A 73 -10.51 -9.25 5.46
N SER A 74 -9.95 -10.37 5.02
CA SER A 74 -10.03 -10.86 3.64
C SER A 74 -11.48 -11.10 3.21
N GLY A 75 -11.87 -10.54 2.06
CA GLY A 75 -13.23 -10.60 1.53
C GLY A 75 -14.20 -9.59 2.15
N ALA A 76 -13.84 -8.96 3.29
CA ALA A 76 -14.63 -7.90 3.92
C ALA A 76 -14.02 -6.52 3.65
N ALA A 77 -12.86 -6.21 4.23
CA ALA A 77 -12.16 -4.96 3.92
C ALA A 77 -11.20 -5.14 2.74
N LEU A 78 -10.49 -6.26 2.72
CA LEU A 78 -9.34 -6.50 1.85
C LEU A 78 -9.66 -7.47 0.73
N ASP A 79 -9.03 -7.26 -0.42
CA ASP A 79 -9.11 -8.20 -1.53
C ASP A 79 -8.34 -9.49 -1.24
N PRO A 80 -8.97 -10.69 -1.32
CA PRO A 80 -8.31 -11.96 -1.07
C PRO A 80 -7.04 -12.16 -1.90
N SER A 81 -7.05 -11.77 -3.18
CA SER A 81 -5.90 -11.90 -4.06
C SER A 81 -4.72 -11.02 -3.63
N CYS A 82 -5.01 -9.84 -3.07
CA CYS A 82 -3.99 -8.94 -2.55
C CYS A 82 -3.41 -9.48 -1.23
N VAL A 83 -4.25 -10.04 -0.35
CA VAL A 83 -3.79 -10.67 0.90
C VAL A 83 -2.93 -11.90 0.63
N GLU A 84 -3.30 -12.73 -0.34
CA GLU A 84 -2.50 -13.89 -0.77
C GLU A 84 -1.15 -13.47 -1.35
N ALA A 85 -1.15 -12.54 -2.31
CA ALA A 85 0.09 -12.04 -2.92
C ALA A 85 1.04 -11.45 -1.87
N LEU A 86 0.50 -10.64 -0.96
CA LEU A 86 1.27 -10.06 0.11
C LEU A 86 1.83 -11.12 1.07
N THR A 87 1.03 -12.15 1.42
CA THR A 87 1.48 -13.27 2.26
C THR A 87 2.69 -13.98 1.67
N THR A 88 2.70 -14.19 0.35
CA THR A 88 3.85 -14.75 -0.37
C THR A 88 5.08 -13.85 -0.21
N VAL A 89 4.93 -12.54 -0.49
CA VAL A 89 6.03 -11.57 -0.36
C VAL A 89 6.58 -11.51 1.08
N LEU A 90 5.72 -11.53 2.11
CA LEU A 90 6.18 -11.47 3.50
C LEU A 90 6.99 -12.72 3.90
N ARG A 91 6.59 -13.90 3.39
CA ARG A 91 7.19 -15.19 3.74
C ARG A 91 8.47 -15.49 2.97
N ASP A 92 8.56 -15.02 1.72
CA ASP A 92 9.73 -15.24 0.87
C ASP A 92 10.95 -14.39 1.30
N GLY A 93 10.86 -13.67 2.44
CA GLY A 93 11.99 -12.93 3.00
C GLY A 93 12.34 -11.67 2.21
N LEU A 94 11.50 -11.24 1.25
CA LEU A 94 11.62 -9.92 0.60
C LEU A 94 11.39 -8.74 1.57
N HIS A 95 11.24 -9.05 2.87
CA HIS A 95 11.15 -8.13 3.99
C HIS A 95 12.51 -7.67 4.53
N GLU A 96 13.60 -8.22 4.01
CA GLU A 96 14.97 -7.72 4.26
C GLU A 96 15.18 -6.36 3.57
N ALA A 97 14.47 -5.34 4.06
CA ALA A 97 14.76 -3.92 3.87
C ALA A 97 14.27 -3.11 5.08
N GLY A 98 14.45 -3.67 6.28
CA GLY A 98 14.63 -2.88 7.50
C GLY A 98 15.95 -2.09 7.49
N ALA A 99 16.83 -2.31 6.51
CA ALA A 99 17.81 -1.32 6.09
C ALA A 99 17.09 -0.30 5.20
N SER A 100 16.71 0.82 5.81
CA SER A 100 16.53 2.10 5.12
C SER A 100 17.44 2.17 3.89
N THR A 101 16.89 2.03 2.69
CA THR A 101 17.36 2.89 1.62
C THR A 101 16.78 4.24 1.99
N PRO A 102 17.58 5.19 2.53
CA PRO A 102 17.04 6.51 2.79
C PRO A 102 16.42 7.01 1.48
N ALA A 103 15.26 7.66 1.57
CA ALA A 103 14.60 8.27 0.42
C ALA A 103 15.55 9.16 -0.41
N ALA A 104 16.67 9.59 0.19
CA ALA A 104 17.84 10.17 -0.48
C ALA A 104 18.28 9.38 -1.74
N HIS A 105 18.48 8.06 -1.68
CA HIS A 105 19.00 7.32 -2.84
C HIS A 105 17.99 7.17 -4.00
N LEU A 106 16.69 7.21 -3.71
CA LEU A 106 15.65 7.26 -4.75
C LEU A 106 15.55 8.64 -5.38
N VAL A 107 15.80 9.71 -4.61
CA VAL A 107 15.87 11.08 -5.15
C VAL A 107 17.15 11.28 -5.96
N ASP A 108 18.29 10.74 -5.49
CA ASP A 108 19.57 10.80 -6.19
C ASP A 108 19.49 10.04 -7.53
N ALA A 109 18.92 8.83 -7.54
CA ALA A 109 18.72 8.05 -8.77
C ALA A 109 17.81 8.79 -9.80
N LEU A 110 16.75 9.44 -9.33
CA LEU A 110 15.86 10.23 -10.20
C LEU A 110 16.50 11.55 -10.67
N GLN A 111 17.43 12.12 -9.91
CA GLN A 111 18.19 13.32 -10.29
C GLN A 111 19.25 13.00 -11.34
N GLU A 112 19.92 11.85 -11.25
CA GLU A 112 20.87 11.37 -12.26
C GLU A 112 20.17 11.10 -13.60
N ASP A 113 19.02 10.42 -13.57
CA ASP A 113 18.20 10.17 -14.76
C ASP A 113 17.70 11.48 -15.41
N TYR A 114 17.35 12.49 -14.60
CA TYR A 114 16.91 13.80 -15.09
C TYR A 114 18.06 14.63 -15.67
N ALA A 115 19.28 14.51 -15.12
CA ALA A 115 20.47 15.23 -15.60
C ALA A 115 21.03 14.66 -16.90
N GLN A 116 20.83 13.37 -17.18
CA GLN A 116 21.26 12.72 -18.43
C GLN A 116 20.24 12.87 -19.58
N ALA A 117 19.00 13.26 -19.27
CA ALA A 117 17.93 13.47 -20.26
C ALA A 117 17.77 14.94 -20.71
N ALA A 118 18.66 15.85 -20.27
CA ALA A 118 18.71 17.28 -20.60
C ALA A 118 19.97 17.63 -21.41
#